data_AF-A0AAP0JV43-F1
#
_entry.id   AF-A0AAP0JV43-F1
#
_cell.length_a   1.000
_cell.length_b   1.000
_cell.length_c   1.000
_cell.angle_alpha   90.00
_cell.angle_beta   90.00
_cell.angle_gamma   90.00
#
_symmetry.space_group_name_H-M   'P 1'
#
loop_
_entity.id
_entity.type
_entity.pdbx_description
1 polymer ?
#
loop_
_entity_poly.entity_id
_entity_poly.type
_entity_poly.pdbx_seq_one_letter_code
_entity_poly.pdbx_strand_id
1 'polypeptide(L)'
;MKAASRSILFSVLPLLFASAVHASICSTKGIPLVRDINALSQSNYGRGGLSHITVAGSLLHGLKEVEVWLQTFAPGTRTPIHRHSCEEVFVVLKGSGTLFIAESSHEKYPGKPQEFIYEDWSMPHTAAKLKFPYDWDEKCFHSPKDEL
;
A
#
# COMPACT_ATOMS: atom_id res chain seq x y z
N MET A 1 -72.05 32.50 -8.28
CA MET A 1 -70.58 32.39 -8.41
C MET A 1 -70.10 31.35 -7.40
N LYS A 2 -69.65 30.17 -7.86
CA LYS A 2 -69.15 29.09 -6.98
C LYS A 2 -67.62 29.17 -6.93
N ALA A 3 -67.05 29.41 -5.74
CA ALA A 3 -65.61 29.36 -5.54
C ALA A 3 -65.19 27.90 -5.28
N ALA A 4 -64.31 27.36 -6.12
CA ALA A 4 -63.75 26.03 -5.96
C ALA A 4 -62.52 26.09 -5.02
N SER A 5 -62.62 25.44 -3.86
CA SER A 5 -61.49 25.25 -2.94
C SER A 5 -60.52 24.23 -3.53
N ARG A 6 -59.29 24.66 -3.85
CA ARG A 6 -58.21 23.78 -4.28
C ARG A 6 -57.44 23.30 -3.05
N SER A 7 -57.65 22.05 -2.67
CA SER A 7 -56.82 21.38 -1.65
C SER A 7 -55.46 21.03 -2.25
N ILE A 8 -54.39 21.56 -1.67
CA ILE A 8 -53.00 21.27 -2.06
C ILE A 8 -52.58 20.02 -1.28
N LEU A 9 -52.42 18.90 -1.98
CA LEU A 9 -51.92 17.65 -1.40
C LEU A 9 -50.38 17.72 -1.36
N PHE A 10 -49.79 17.94 -0.18
CA PHE A 10 -48.34 17.84 0.01
C PHE A 10 -47.92 16.37 0.03
N SER A 11 -47.43 15.87 -1.11
CA SER A 11 -46.77 14.57 -1.19
C SER A 11 -45.36 14.68 -0.61
N VAL A 12 -45.16 14.17 0.60
CA VAL A 12 -43.83 14.05 1.22
C VAL A 12 -43.22 12.73 0.74
N LEU A 13 -42.35 12.79 -0.25
CA LEU A 13 -41.60 11.63 -0.75
C LEU A 13 -40.49 11.30 0.26
N PRO A 14 -40.45 10.09 0.86
CA PRO A 14 -39.39 9.74 1.79
C PRO A 14 -38.10 9.52 0.98
N LEU A 15 -37.10 10.37 1.20
CA LEU A 15 -35.74 10.17 0.69
C LEU A 15 -35.14 8.96 1.42
N LEU A 16 -35.21 7.78 0.80
CA LEU A 16 -34.46 6.61 1.25
C LEU A 16 -32.98 6.84 0.94
N PHE A 17 -32.22 7.34 1.91
CA PHE A 17 -30.76 7.29 1.88
C PHE A 17 -30.33 5.83 2.03
N ALA A 18 -30.04 5.16 0.91
CA ALA A 18 -29.35 3.88 0.93
C ALA A 18 -27.89 4.12 1.36
N SER A 19 -27.58 3.84 2.62
CA SER A 19 -26.20 3.76 3.09
C SER A 19 -25.53 2.59 2.37
N ALA A 20 -24.78 2.85 1.30
CA ALA A 20 -23.91 1.85 0.72
C ALA A 20 -22.83 1.53 1.76
N VAL A 21 -22.99 0.39 2.46
CA VAL A 21 -21.95 -0.18 3.32
C VAL A 21 -20.77 -0.49 2.40
N HIS A 22 -19.81 0.42 2.33
CA HIS A 22 -18.55 0.13 1.66
C HIS A 22 -17.85 -0.92 2.50
N ALA A 23 -17.70 -2.12 1.95
CA ALA A 23 -16.77 -3.09 2.49
C ALA A 23 -15.40 -2.39 2.59
N SER A 24 -14.82 -2.38 3.79
CA SER A 24 -13.50 -1.80 3.97
C SER A 24 -12.52 -2.61 3.13
N ILE A 25 -11.79 -1.93 2.23
CA ILE A 25 -10.67 -2.53 1.47
C ILE A 25 -9.59 -3.07 2.42
N CYS A 26 -9.63 -2.64 3.68
CA CYS A 26 -8.69 -2.97 4.73
C CYS A 26 -9.25 -3.99 5.74
N SER A 27 -10.39 -4.63 5.43
CA SER A 27 -10.87 -5.76 6.25
C SER A 27 -10.07 -7.01 5.89
N THR A 28 -9.54 -7.64 6.94
CA THR A 28 -8.85 -8.92 6.89
C THR A 28 -9.82 -10.11 6.95
N LYS A 29 -11.09 -9.87 7.29
CA LYS A 29 -12.13 -10.90 7.34
C LYS A 29 -12.63 -11.25 5.93
N GLY A 30 -12.80 -12.55 5.68
CA GLY A 30 -13.40 -13.04 4.44
C GLY A 30 -12.50 -12.96 3.20
N ILE A 31 -11.19 -12.80 3.38
CA ILE A 31 -10.24 -12.77 2.27
C ILE A 31 -10.13 -14.17 1.66
N PRO A 32 -10.31 -14.32 0.34
CA PRO A 32 -10.22 -15.61 -0.31
C PRO A 32 -8.79 -16.14 -0.26
N LEU A 33 -8.65 -17.46 -0.06
CA LEU A 33 -7.37 -18.15 -0.02
C LEU A 33 -6.57 -17.94 -1.33
N VAL A 34 -7.26 -17.98 -2.46
CA VAL A 34 -6.68 -17.75 -3.79
C VAL A 34 -7.16 -16.41 -4.31
N ARG A 35 -6.21 -15.58 -4.75
CA ARG A 35 -6.45 -14.26 -5.32
C ARG A 35 -5.72 -14.11 -6.64
N ASP A 36 -6.38 -13.50 -7.62
CA ASP A 36 -5.75 -13.11 -8.88
C ASP A 36 -4.99 -11.80 -8.69
N ILE A 37 -3.66 -11.83 -8.85
CA ILE A 37 -2.79 -10.66 -8.70
C ILE A 37 -3.16 -9.57 -9.72
N ASN A 38 -3.62 -9.95 -10.91
CA ASN A 38 -4.02 -8.98 -11.95
C ASN A 38 -5.27 -8.18 -11.57
N ALA A 39 -6.05 -8.67 -10.61
CA ALA A 39 -7.25 -8.01 -10.11
C ALA A 39 -6.99 -7.17 -8.83
N LEU A 40 -5.77 -7.22 -8.27
CA LEU A 40 -5.41 -6.42 -7.10
C LEU A 40 -5.19 -4.95 -7.48
N SER A 41 -5.50 -4.04 -6.54
CA SER A 41 -5.34 -2.61 -6.79
C SER A 41 -3.86 -2.23 -6.88
N GLN A 42 -3.54 -1.43 -7.90
CA GLN A 42 -2.19 -0.94 -8.16
C GLN A 42 -2.16 0.59 -8.00
N SER A 43 -1.09 1.12 -7.41
CA SER A 43 -0.91 2.56 -7.21
C SER A 43 0.56 2.95 -7.22
N ASN A 44 0.84 4.21 -7.58
CA ASN A 44 2.17 4.80 -7.44
C ASN A 44 2.35 5.55 -6.10
N TYR A 45 1.26 5.75 -5.35
CA TYR A 45 1.21 6.52 -4.10
C TYR A 45 1.95 7.87 -4.17
N GLY A 46 1.80 8.58 -5.30
CA GLY A 46 2.43 9.88 -5.53
C GLY A 46 3.92 9.82 -5.91
N ARG A 47 4.52 8.62 -6.03
CA ARG A 47 5.92 8.44 -6.42
C ARG A 47 6.03 8.19 -7.93
N GLY A 48 6.43 9.22 -8.67
CA GLY A 48 6.64 9.12 -10.12
C GLY A 48 7.54 7.94 -10.50
N GLY A 49 7.08 7.13 -11.45
CA GLY A 49 7.79 5.95 -11.94
C GLY A 49 7.68 4.69 -11.07
N LEU A 50 7.01 4.74 -9.91
CA LEU A 50 6.66 3.55 -9.14
C LEU A 50 5.30 3.00 -9.57
N SER A 51 5.21 1.68 -9.62
CA SER A 51 3.95 0.94 -9.58
C SER A 51 4.05 -0.11 -8.48
N HIS A 52 3.10 -0.14 -7.54
CA HIS A 52 3.12 -1.03 -6.38
C HIS A 52 1.80 -1.77 -6.21
N ILE A 53 1.91 -3.05 -5.85
CA ILE A 53 0.84 -3.91 -5.36
C ILE A 53 1.36 -4.63 -4.10
N THR A 54 0.62 -4.55 -3.00
CA THR A 54 0.80 -5.47 -1.86
C THR A 54 0.12 -6.79 -2.19
N VAL A 55 0.89 -7.81 -2.58
CA VAL A 55 0.36 -9.12 -3.01
C VAL A 55 -0.22 -9.88 -1.81
N ALA A 56 0.52 -9.93 -0.70
CA ALA A 56 0.08 -10.50 0.56
C ALA A 56 0.74 -9.69 1.67
N GLY A 57 -0.03 -9.17 2.63
CA GLY A 57 0.51 -8.21 3.60
C GLY A 57 -0.30 -8.15 4.89
N SER A 58 0.25 -7.47 5.88
CA SER A 58 -0.29 -7.43 7.24
C SER A 58 -1.63 -6.72 7.30
N LEU A 59 -1.68 -5.46 6.87
CA LEU A 59 -2.89 -4.65 7.01
C LEU A 59 -3.99 -5.05 6.02
N LEU A 60 -3.60 -5.46 4.81
CA LEU A 60 -4.55 -5.80 3.75
C LEU A 60 -5.01 -7.26 3.81
N HIS A 61 -4.20 -8.16 4.35
CA HIS A 61 -4.44 -9.61 4.25
C HIS A 61 -4.25 -10.40 5.55
N GLY A 62 -3.90 -9.74 6.66
CA GLY A 62 -3.79 -10.35 7.98
C GLY A 62 -2.53 -11.19 8.20
N LEU A 63 -1.53 -11.11 7.33
CA LEU A 63 -0.25 -11.81 7.52
C LEU A 63 0.53 -11.17 8.69
N LYS A 64 1.28 -11.98 9.43
CA LYS A 64 1.97 -11.53 10.65
C LYS A 64 3.49 -11.60 10.60
N GLU A 65 4.02 -12.41 9.69
CA GLU A 65 5.43 -12.80 9.69
C GLU A 65 6.14 -12.41 8.38
N VAL A 66 5.43 -12.53 7.25
CA VAL A 66 5.95 -12.20 5.93
C VAL A 66 4.99 -11.32 5.17
N GLU A 67 5.54 -10.41 4.37
CA GLU A 67 4.80 -9.55 3.45
C GLU A 67 5.48 -9.59 2.07
N VAL A 68 4.66 -9.58 1.02
CA VAL A 68 5.09 -9.76 -0.37
C VAL A 68 4.56 -8.61 -1.21
N TRP A 69 5.48 -7.96 -1.92
CA TRP A 69 5.19 -6.86 -2.81
C TRP A 69 5.52 -7.21 -4.26
N LEU A 70 4.75 -6.66 -5.19
CA LEU A 70 5.10 -6.58 -6.60
C LEU A 70 5.31 -5.10 -6.94
N GLN A 71 6.54 -4.75 -7.32
CA GLN A 71 6.90 -3.40 -7.66
C GLN A 71 7.52 -3.33 -9.06
N THR A 72 7.14 -2.32 -9.83
CA THR A 72 7.77 -1.98 -11.11
C THR A 72 8.27 -0.55 -11.04
N PHE A 73 9.49 -0.34 -11.52
CA PHE A 73 10.16 0.96 -11.58
C PHE A 73 10.37 1.36 -13.03
N ALA A 74 9.97 2.57 -13.40
CA ALA A 74 10.25 3.13 -14.71
C ALA A 74 11.76 3.44 -14.86
N PRO A 75 12.30 3.43 -16.09
CA PRO A 75 13.72 3.69 -16.33
C PRO A 75 14.21 4.99 -15.67
N GLY A 76 15.37 4.92 -15.01
CA GLY A 76 16.01 6.08 -14.35
C GLY A 76 15.41 6.47 -12.99
N THR A 77 14.37 5.79 -12.51
CA THR A 77 13.81 6.02 -11.17
C THR A 77 14.55 5.25 -10.09
N ARG A 78 14.39 5.67 -8.83
CA ARG A 78 15.04 5.04 -7.68
C ARG A 78 14.13 5.04 -6.45
N THR A 79 14.39 4.11 -5.54
CA THR A 79 13.88 4.22 -4.17
C THR A 79 14.59 5.36 -3.43
N PRO A 80 13.95 5.98 -2.43
CA PRO A 80 14.67 6.75 -1.42
C PRO A 80 15.75 5.88 -0.77
N ILE A 81 16.81 6.49 -0.25
CA ILE A 81 17.78 5.77 0.58
C ILE A 81 17.08 5.36 1.88
N HIS A 82 17.02 4.06 2.20
CA HIS A 82 16.29 3.57 3.37
C HIS A 82 16.71 2.25 4.00
N ARG A 83 16.38 2.08 5.30
CA ARG A 83 16.49 0.86 6.13
C ARG A 83 15.14 0.51 6.73
N HIS A 84 14.99 -0.77 7.01
CA HIS A 84 14.00 -1.36 7.90
C HIS A 84 14.71 -2.37 8.80
N SER A 85 14.12 -2.68 9.96
CA SER A 85 14.62 -3.70 10.88
C SER A 85 13.93 -5.04 10.60
N CYS A 86 14.05 -5.51 9.36
CA CYS A 86 13.58 -6.83 8.91
C CYS A 86 14.47 -7.31 7.76
N GLU A 87 14.42 -8.61 7.49
CA GLU A 87 14.97 -9.16 6.26
C GLU A 87 14.11 -8.70 5.06
N GLU A 88 14.75 -8.41 3.93
CA GLU A 88 14.06 -8.06 2.68
C GLU A 88 14.81 -8.73 1.52
N VAL A 89 14.08 -9.46 0.69
CA VAL A 89 14.62 -10.24 -0.42
C VAL A 89 14.00 -9.74 -1.73
N PHE A 90 14.85 -9.40 -2.69
CA PHE A 90 14.43 -8.99 -4.02
C PHE A 90 14.63 -10.12 -5.04
N VAL A 91 13.58 -10.38 -5.83
CA VAL A 91 13.65 -11.27 -6.99
C VAL A 91 13.32 -10.47 -8.25
N VAL A 92 14.31 -10.31 -9.14
CA VAL A 92 14.13 -9.54 -10.38
C VAL A 92 13.39 -10.39 -11.41
N LEU A 93 12.14 -10.04 -11.69
CA LEU A 93 11.31 -10.76 -12.67
C LEU A 93 11.52 -10.27 -14.12
N LYS A 94 11.83 -8.97 -14.31
CA LYS A 94 12.09 -8.34 -15.62
C LYS A 94 13.02 -7.14 -15.47
N GLY A 95 13.80 -6.86 -16.51
CA GLY A 95 14.69 -5.70 -16.57
C GLY A 95 16.00 -5.89 -15.81
N SER A 96 16.64 -4.79 -15.43
CA SER A 96 17.86 -4.74 -14.63
C SER A 96 17.92 -3.43 -13.84
N GLY A 97 18.81 -3.36 -12.87
CA GLY A 97 19.04 -2.16 -12.06
C GLY A 97 20.34 -2.26 -11.26
N THR A 98 20.61 -1.24 -10.46
CA THR A 98 21.78 -1.16 -9.59
C THR A 98 21.33 -1.11 -8.14
N LEU A 99 21.88 -1.99 -7.31
CA LEU A 99 21.69 -1.96 -5.86
C LEU A 99 22.80 -1.10 -5.25
N PHE A 100 22.40 -0.08 -4.49
CA PHE A 100 23.32 0.74 -3.72
C PHE A 100 23.19 0.39 -2.24
N ILE A 101 24.30 0.00 -1.63
CA ILE A 101 24.39 -0.28 -0.19
C ILE A 101 25.46 0.64 0.41
N ALA A 102 25.43 0.81 1.72
CA ALA A 102 26.39 1.58 2.50
C ALA A 102 27.00 0.64 3.53
N GLU A 103 28.25 0.89 3.84
CA GLU A 103 29.10 0.01 4.65
C GLU A 103 28.64 -0.12 6.11
N SER A 104 27.91 0.86 6.65
CA SER A 104 27.43 0.86 8.02
C SER A 104 25.97 1.27 8.10
N SER A 105 25.21 0.52 8.89
CA SER A 105 23.82 0.80 9.24
C SER A 105 23.65 1.44 10.62
N HIS A 106 24.75 1.59 11.39
CA HIS A 106 24.73 2.02 12.79
C HIS A 106 24.88 3.54 12.99
N GLU A 107 25.13 4.30 11.92
CA GLU A 107 25.28 5.75 12.02
C GLU A 107 23.94 6.49 12.13
N LYS A 108 24.00 7.72 12.67
CA LYS A 108 22.83 8.60 12.89
C LYS A 108 22.25 9.14 11.57
N TYR A 109 23.06 9.22 10.52
CA TYR A 109 22.67 9.73 9.20
C TYR A 109 22.97 8.68 8.12
N PRO A 110 22.30 8.72 6.95
CA PRO A 110 22.58 7.80 5.87
C PRO A 110 24.04 7.92 5.43
N GLY A 111 24.74 6.79 5.44
CA GLY A 111 26.08 6.71 4.85
C GLY A 111 26.06 7.01 3.36
N LYS A 112 27.22 7.29 2.77
CA LYS A 112 27.35 7.49 1.34
C LYS A 112 27.04 6.16 0.61
N PRO A 113 26.03 6.10 -0.27
CA PRO A 113 25.76 4.89 -1.03
C PRO A 113 26.95 4.58 -1.95
N GLN A 114 27.36 3.32 -1.96
CA GLN A 114 28.36 2.79 -2.90
C GLN A 114 27.67 1.79 -3.82
N GLU A 115 28.13 1.77 -5.07
CA GLU A 115 27.70 0.75 -6.02
C GLU A 115 28.43 -0.55 -5.68
N PHE A 116 27.65 -1.60 -5.48
CA PHE A 116 28.18 -2.92 -5.22
C PHE A 116 27.53 -3.89 -6.21
N ILE A 117 28.37 -4.71 -6.84
CA ILE A 117 27.93 -5.85 -7.64
C ILE A 117 27.99 -7.06 -6.71
N TYR A 118 26.84 -7.66 -6.41
CA TYR A 118 26.74 -8.77 -5.48
C TYR A 118 26.72 -10.11 -6.19
N GLU A 119 27.52 -11.05 -5.69
CA GLU A 119 27.45 -12.48 -6.04
C GLU A 119 26.72 -13.31 -4.95
N ASP A 120 26.38 -12.72 -3.80
CA ASP A 120 25.63 -13.38 -2.70
C ASP A 120 24.64 -12.45 -1.95
N TRP A 121 23.75 -13.05 -1.15
CA TRP A 121 22.55 -12.49 -0.54
C TRP A 121 22.72 -11.84 0.85
N SER A 122 23.91 -11.83 1.45
CA SER A 122 24.11 -11.54 2.89
C SER A 122 24.50 -10.09 3.25
N MET A 123 24.30 -9.09 2.38
CA MET A 123 24.73 -7.71 2.68
C MET A 123 23.63 -6.81 3.29
N PRO A 124 23.91 -6.07 4.39
CA PRO A 124 22.93 -5.22 5.10
C PRO A 124 22.55 -3.92 4.36
N HIS A 125 21.27 -3.57 4.33
CA HIS A 125 20.76 -2.32 3.74
C HIS A 125 20.87 -1.07 4.67
N THR A 126 20.96 0.12 4.06
CA THR A 126 21.43 1.40 4.66
C THR A 126 20.39 2.21 5.42
N ALA A 127 20.76 3.04 6.39
CA ALA A 127 19.84 3.79 7.26
C ALA A 127 18.90 4.88 6.62
N ALA A 128 17.56 4.71 6.67
CA ALA A 128 16.53 5.77 6.47
C ALA A 128 16.04 6.49 7.74
N LYS A 129 15.37 7.62 7.53
CA LYS A 129 14.39 8.16 8.50
C LYS A 129 13.15 7.25 8.56
N LEU A 130 12.67 6.92 9.77
CA LEU A 130 11.45 6.13 9.95
C LEU A 130 10.26 6.85 9.30
N LYS A 131 9.59 6.14 8.38
CA LYS A 131 8.27 6.48 7.85
C LYS A 131 7.36 5.30 8.14
N PHE A 132 6.39 5.50 9.03
CA PHE A 132 5.43 4.48 9.42
C PHE A 132 4.07 5.13 9.74
N PRO A 133 2.95 4.63 9.18
CA PRO A 133 2.87 3.63 8.11
C PRO A 133 3.58 4.11 6.83
N TYR A 134 3.98 3.19 5.97
CA TYR A 134 4.52 3.56 4.66
C TYR A 134 3.37 3.90 3.70
N ASP A 135 3.68 4.52 2.56
CA ASP A 135 2.69 5.07 1.62
C ASP A 135 1.57 4.09 1.23
N TRP A 136 1.91 2.81 1.05
CA TRP A 136 0.94 1.77 0.67
C TRP A 136 0.04 1.28 1.80
N ASP A 137 0.43 1.53 3.05
CA ASP A 137 -0.27 1.12 4.26
C ASP A 137 -1.13 2.22 4.88
N GLU A 138 -0.88 3.49 4.56
CA GLU A 138 -1.53 4.66 5.20
C GLU A 138 -3.06 4.52 5.30
N LYS A 139 -3.71 4.10 4.20
CA LYS A 139 -5.18 3.95 4.15
C LYS A 139 -5.69 2.89 5.14
N CYS A 140 -5.00 1.76 5.23
CA CYS A 140 -5.42 0.65 6.09
C CYS A 140 -4.96 0.79 7.52
N PHE A 141 -3.89 1.53 7.76
CA PHE A 141 -3.40 1.81 9.11
C PHE A 141 -4.42 2.61 9.94
N HIS A 142 -5.12 3.56 9.31
CA HIS A 142 -6.13 4.38 9.96
C HIS A 142 -7.55 3.78 9.95
N SER A 143 -7.74 2.63 9.30
CA SER A 143 -9.03 1.96 9.25
C SER A 143 -9.33 1.24 10.58
N PRO A 144 -10.61 1.09 10.96
CA PRO A 144 -10.97 0.26 12.11
C PRO A 144 -10.41 -1.15 11.92
N LYS A 145 -9.71 -1.66 12.93
CA LYS A 145 -9.18 -3.02 12.89
C LYS A 145 -10.34 -3.98 13.08
N ASP A 146 -10.31 -5.09 12.34
CA ASP A 146 -11.21 -6.19 12.61
C ASP A 146 -10.88 -6.73 14.02
N GLU A 147 -11.75 -6.47 14.99
CA GLU A 147 -11.65 -7.11 16.30
C GLU A 147 -11.96 -8.61 16.15
N LEU A 148 -11.21 -9.42 16.90
CA LEU A 148 -11.41 -10.88 17.00
C LEU A 148 -12.75 -11.19 17.69
#